data_AF-I4D731-F1
#
_entry.id   AF-I4D731-F1
#
_cell.length_a   1.000
_cell.length_b   1.000
_cell.length_c   1.000
_cell.angle_alpha   90.00
_cell.angle_beta   90.00
_cell.angle_gamma   90.00
#
_symmetry.space_group_name_H-M   'P 1'
#
loop_
_entity.id
_entity.type
_entity.pdbx_description
1 polymer ?
#
loop_
_entity_poly.entity_id
_entity_poly.type
_entity_poly.pdbx_seq_one_letter_code
_entity_poly.pdbx_strand_id
1 'polypeptide(L)'
;MDTTELITELNKILTLEHGHLGMYKNFMNYSDRDVRRTFRHFMEMEMEHVNRIQTILRNLGIKPSLIVEGGDIIGKMFGVSINIADELEAIKAFKFIEEKSHQGYLKFTEKLEKENTPLSNFIAEEITSSNQLESYLQYLWLKDRLI
;
A
#
# COMPACT_ATOMS: atom_id res chain seq x y z
N MET A 1 -8.17 9.45 18.03
CA MET A 1 -8.98 8.54 17.21
C MET A 1 -9.68 7.60 18.15
N ASP A 2 -10.97 7.40 17.94
CA ASP A 2 -11.66 6.31 18.62
C ASP A 2 -11.40 4.98 17.89
N THR A 3 -11.78 3.87 18.51
CA THR A 3 -11.56 2.53 17.94
C THR A 3 -12.21 2.36 16.56
N THR A 4 -13.37 2.98 16.32
CA THR A 4 -14.10 2.89 15.05
C THR A 4 -13.34 3.61 13.94
N GLU A 5 -12.83 4.81 14.22
CA GLU A 5 -12.00 5.58 13.31
C GLU A 5 -10.68 4.84 13.02
N LEU A 6 -10.04 4.22 14.03
CA LEU A 6 -8.84 3.40 13.83
C LEU A 6 -9.08 2.21 12.90
N ILE A 7 -10.16 1.46 13.14
CA ILE A 7 -10.56 0.33 12.29
C ILE A 7 -10.82 0.81 10.86
N THR A 8 -11.45 1.97 10.71
CA THR A 8 -11.75 2.54 9.40
C THR A 8 -10.47 2.89 8.65
N GLU A 9 -9.51 3.54 9.29
CA GLU A 9 -8.21 3.86 8.68
C GLU A 9 -7.41 2.60 8.35
N LEU A 10 -7.36 1.60 9.24
CA LEU A 10 -6.70 0.31 8.97
C LEU A 10 -7.31 -0.42 7.77
N ASN A 11 -8.64 -0.42 7.64
CA ASN A 11 -9.30 -1.02 6.49
C ASN A 11 -9.08 -0.22 5.18
N LYS A 12 -8.91 1.11 5.24
CA LYS A 12 -8.51 1.91 4.07
C LYS A 12 -7.11 1.53 3.58
N ILE A 13 -6.17 1.37 4.52
CA ILE A 13 -4.81 0.92 4.20
C ILE A 13 -4.86 -0.50 3.64
N LEU A 14 -5.63 -1.40 4.27
CA LEU A 14 -5.82 -2.75 3.74
C LEU A 14 -6.33 -2.73 2.29
N THR A 15 -7.31 -1.87 1.97
CA THR A 15 -7.75 -1.68 0.58
C THR A 15 -6.58 -1.27 -0.30
N LEU A 16 -5.80 -0.26 0.08
CA LEU A 16 -4.64 0.24 -0.68
C LEU A 16 -3.64 -0.87 -1.02
N GLU A 17 -3.24 -1.67 -0.03
CA GLU A 17 -2.27 -2.77 -0.22
C GLU A 17 -2.77 -3.84 -1.18
N HIS A 18 -4.08 -4.13 -1.18
CA HIS A 18 -4.68 -5.00 -2.18
C HIS A 18 -4.59 -4.42 -3.60
N GLY A 19 -4.52 -3.10 -3.74
CA GLY A 19 -4.31 -2.39 -5.00
C GLY A 19 -2.90 -2.54 -5.52
N HIS A 20 -1.92 -2.31 -4.66
CA HIS A 20 -0.51 -2.54 -4.99
C HIS A 20 -0.27 -4.00 -5.37
N LEU A 21 -0.87 -4.95 -4.65
CA LEU A 21 -0.83 -6.36 -5.04
C LEU A 21 -1.39 -6.56 -6.46
N GLY A 22 -2.48 -5.87 -6.79
CA GLY A 22 -3.06 -5.83 -8.13
C GLY A 22 -2.14 -5.27 -9.21
N MET A 23 -1.32 -4.28 -8.88
CA MET A 23 -0.32 -3.66 -9.76
C MET A 23 0.80 -4.65 -10.10
N TYR A 24 1.32 -5.34 -9.09
CA TYR A 24 2.54 -6.14 -9.23
C TYR A 24 2.31 -7.62 -9.58
N LYS A 25 1.12 -8.18 -9.32
CA LYS A 25 0.84 -9.62 -9.54
C LYS A 25 1.06 -10.12 -10.97
N ASN A 26 0.95 -9.24 -11.96
CA ASN A 26 1.12 -9.58 -13.37
C ASN A 26 2.56 -9.36 -13.85
N PHE A 27 3.54 -9.38 -12.94
CA PHE A 27 4.96 -9.13 -13.24
C PHE A 27 5.50 -9.99 -14.41
N MET A 28 4.93 -11.16 -14.68
CA MET A 28 5.34 -12.01 -15.81
C MET A 28 5.08 -11.39 -17.18
N ASN A 29 4.21 -10.39 -17.28
CA ASN A 29 3.85 -9.73 -18.53
C ASN A 29 4.87 -8.67 -18.99
N TYR A 30 5.81 -8.28 -18.12
CA TYR A 30 6.82 -7.25 -18.44
C TYR A 30 8.01 -7.84 -19.19
N SER A 31 8.55 -7.06 -20.12
CA SER A 31 9.60 -7.52 -21.04
C SER A 31 10.99 -7.45 -20.41
N ASP A 32 11.25 -6.43 -19.60
CA ASP A 32 12.50 -6.24 -18.88
C ASP A 32 12.61 -7.24 -17.70
N ARG A 33 13.72 -7.98 -17.66
CA ARG A 33 13.98 -9.00 -16.63
C ARG A 33 14.08 -8.43 -15.23
N ASP A 34 14.70 -7.28 -15.08
CA ASP A 34 14.89 -6.64 -13.79
C ASP A 34 13.57 -6.06 -13.30
N VAL A 35 12.73 -5.51 -14.20
CA VAL A 35 11.34 -5.13 -13.86
C VAL A 35 10.55 -6.34 -13.36
N ARG A 36 10.59 -7.48 -14.06
CA ARG A 36 9.89 -8.69 -13.59
C ARG A 36 10.33 -9.14 -12.20
N ARG A 37 11.64 -9.13 -11.95
CA ARG A 37 12.21 -9.53 -10.66
C ARG A 37 11.80 -8.59 -9.55
N THR A 38 11.93 -7.30 -9.78
CA THR A 38 11.57 -6.29 -8.79
C THR A 38 10.07 -6.30 -8.52
N PHE A 39 9.22 -6.36 -9.54
CA PHE A 39 7.76 -6.40 -9.34
C PHE A 39 7.31 -7.67 -8.64
N ARG A 40 7.94 -8.82 -8.91
CA ARG A 40 7.71 -10.01 -8.09
C ARG A 40 8.01 -9.74 -6.61
N HIS A 41 9.13 -9.10 -6.32
CA HIS A 41 9.50 -8.79 -4.94
C HIS A 41 8.55 -7.76 -4.31
N PHE A 42 8.11 -6.76 -5.08
CA PHE A 42 7.12 -5.78 -4.63
C PHE A 42 5.81 -6.50 -4.29
N MET A 43 5.32 -7.38 -5.16
CA MET A 43 4.15 -8.22 -4.87
C MET A 43 4.31 -9.03 -3.56
N GLU A 44 5.47 -9.63 -3.32
CA GLU A 44 5.76 -10.35 -2.07
C GLU A 44 5.68 -9.43 -0.84
N MET A 45 6.23 -8.21 -0.91
CA MET A 45 6.12 -7.19 0.14
C MET A 45 4.66 -6.77 0.39
N GLU A 46 3.88 -6.49 -0.67
CA GLU A 46 2.47 -6.12 -0.53
C GLU A 46 1.64 -7.23 0.13
N MET A 47 1.96 -8.50 -0.13
CA MET A 47 1.32 -9.62 0.57
C MET A 47 1.63 -9.60 2.07
N GLU A 48 2.86 -9.27 2.46
CA GLU A 48 3.22 -9.10 3.86
C GLU A 48 2.48 -7.93 4.50
N HIS A 49 2.41 -6.77 3.84
CA HIS A 49 1.66 -5.62 4.32
C HIS A 49 0.19 -5.96 4.59
N VAL A 50 -0.48 -6.61 3.62
CA VAL A 50 -1.86 -7.11 3.76
C VAL A 50 -1.97 -8.02 4.99
N ASN A 51 -1.06 -8.97 5.15
CA ASN A 51 -1.09 -9.92 6.26
C ASN A 51 -0.87 -9.25 7.62
N ARG A 52 0.03 -8.28 7.72
CA ARG A 52 0.28 -7.49 8.95
C ARG A 52 -0.99 -6.75 9.37
N ILE A 53 -1.62 -6.03 8.45
CA ILE A 53 -2.85 -5.24 8.73
C ILE A 53 -4.02 -6.16 9.09
N GLN A 54 -4.22 -7.27 8.35
CA GLN A 54 -5.26 -8.24 8.66
C GLN A 54 -5.08 -8.86 10.05
N THR A 55 -3.84 -9.12 10.45
CA THR A 55 -3.53 -9.67 11.78
C THR A 55 -3.93 -8.69 12.87
N ILE A 56 -3.63 -7.39 12.71
CA ILE A 56 -4.06 -6.37 13.68
C ILE A 56 -5.58 -6.27 13.75
N LEU A 57 -6.26 -6.17 12.62
CA LEU A 57 -7.72 -6.09 12.60
C LEU A 57 -8.35 -7.28 13.33
N ARG A 58 -7.83 -8.50 13.12
CA ARG A 58 -8.27 -9.70 13.86
C ARG A 58 -7.97 -9.63 15.35
N ASN A 59 -6.79 -9.14 15.74
CA ASN A 59 -6.41 -8.96 17.15
C ASN A 59 -7.27 -7.91 17.85
N LEU A 60 -7.82 -6.95 17.12
CA LEU A 60 -8.82 -6.00 17.60
C LEU A 60 -10.24 -6.59 17.68
N GLY A 61 -10.40 -7.89 17.37
CA GLY A 61 -11.71 -8.56 17.35
C GLY A 61 -12.55 -8.26 16.12
N ILE A 62 -11.96 -7.70 15.07
CA ILE A 62 -12.66 -7.23 13.87
C ILE A 62 -12.37 -8.16 12.69
N LYS A 63 -13.40 -8.44 11.89
CA LYS A 63 -13.22 -9.10 10.61
C LYS A 63 -12.68 -8.07 9.59
N PRO A 64 -11.50 -8.29 8.98
CA PRO A 64 -10.98 -7.39 7.97
C PRO A 64 -11.98 -7.21 6.83
N SER A 65 -12.15 -5.96 6.38
CA SER A 65 -13.07 -5.63 5.30
C SER A 65 -12.42 -4.61 4.38
N LEU A 66 -12.49 -4.85 3.07
CA LEU A 66 -12.09 -3.85 2.10
C LEU A 66 -13.14 -2.74 2.11
N ILE A 67 -12.74 -1.53 2.48
CA ILE A 67 -13.59 -0.35 2.42
C ILE A 67 -13.46 0.24 1.01
N VAL A 68 -14.61 0.44 0.36
CA VAL A 68 -14.74 1.11 -0.96
C VAL A 68 -15.18 2.58 -0.79
N GLU A 69 -15.18 3.11 0.42
CA GLU A 69 -15.50 4.52 0.68
C GLU A 69 -14.35 5.43 0.22
N GLY A 70 -14.57 6.12 -0.90
CA GLY A 70 -13.58 7.01 -1.52
C GLY A 70 -13.41 6.86 -3.03
N GLY A 71 -14.36 6.21 -3.70
CA GLY A 71 -15.13 6.68 -4.87
C GLY A 71 -14.51 7.37 -6.09
N ASP A 72 -13.27 7.88 -6.08
CA ASP A 72 -12.73 8.54 -7.28
C ASP A 72 -11.21 8.44 -7.46
N ILE A 73 -10.45 8.14 -6.40
CA ILE A 73 -8.99 7.96 -6.50
C ILE A 73 -8.64 6.49 -6.42
N ILE A 74 -9.10 5.80 -5.37
CA ILE A 74 -8.88 4.36 -5.19
C ILE A 74 -9.72 3.56 -6.20
N GLY A 75 -10.99 3.91 -6.43
CA GLY A 75 -11.80 3.26 -7.46
C GLY A 75 -11.27 3.43 -8.90
N LYS A 76 -10.65 4.57 -9.22
CA LYS A 76 -9.96 4.77 -10.52
C LYS A 76 -8.61 4.04 -10.57
N MET A 77 -7.87 3.97 -9.47
CA MET A 77 -6.63 3.17 -9.38
C MET A 77 -6.89 1.66 -9.51
N PHE A 78 -8.03 1.17 -8.99
CA PHE A 78 -8.37 -0.27 -8.91
C PHE A 78 -9.28 -0.74 -10.05
N GLY A 79 -10.04 0.17 -10.67
CA GLY A 79 -10.93 -0.09 -11.80
C GLY A 79 -10.27 0.05 -13.17
N VAL A 80 -9.09 0.65 -13.23
CA VAL A 80 -8.18 0.38 -14.34
C VAL A 80 -7.59 -0.99 -14.04
N SER A 81 -8.16 -2.02 -14.66
CA SER A 81 -7.30 -3.11 -15.12
C SER A 81 -6.18 -2.40 -15.88
N ILE A 82 -5.01 -2.23 -15.24
CA ILE A 82 -3.82 -1.67 -15.84
C ILE A 82 -3.33 -2.73 -16.83
N ASN A 83 -4.13 -2.95 -17.88
CA ASN A 83 -3.69 -3.40 -19.17
C ASN A 83 -3.02 -2.19 -19.84
N ILE A 84 -2.11 -1.55 -19.11
CA ILE A 84 -1.18 -0.64 -19.72
C ILE A 84 -0.24 -1.58 -20.47
N ALA A 85 -0.49 -1.71 -21.76
CA ALA A 85 0.32 -2.51 -22.67
C ALA A 85 1.77 -1.99 -22.72
N ASP A 86 1.97 -0.71 -22.36
CA ASP A 86 3.26 -0.04 -22.34
C ASP A 86 3.90 -0.06 -20.94
N GLU A 87 5.07 -0.70 -20.85
CA GLU A 87 5.82 -0.86 -19.60
C GLU A 87 6.22 0.49 -18.97
N LEU A 88 6.53 1.50 -19.79
CA LEU A 88 6.93 2.83 -19.30
C LEU A 88 5.76 3.57 -18.65
N GLU A 89 4.58 3.55 -19.27
CA GLU A 89 3.36 4.13 -18.68
C GLU A 89 2.95 3.40 -17.39
N ALA A 90 3.19 2.09 -17.30
CA ALA A 90 2.94 1.33 -16.07
C ALA A 90 3.87 1.80 -14.95
N ILE A 91 5.17 1.94 -15.22
CA ILE A 91 6.15 2.43 -14.24
C ILE A 91 5.79 3.86 -13.78
N LYS A 92 5.36 4.76 -14.69
CA LYS A 92 4.90 6.11 -14.33
C LYS A 92 3.70 6.09 -13.41
N ALA A 93 2.70 5.27 -13.73
CA ALA A 93 1.50 5.12 -12.90
C ALA A 93 1.86 4.57 -11.52
N PHE A 94 2.65 3.48 -11.48
CA PHE A 94 3.05 2.85 -10.22
C PHE A 94 3.86 3.79 -9.35
N LYS A 95 4.80 4.56 -9.93
CA LYS A 95 5.55 5.58 -9.20
C LYS A 95 4.61 6.58 -8.50
N PHE A 96 3.62 7.10 -9.23
CA PHE A 96 2.67 8.05 -8.66
C PHE A 96 1.86 7.43 -7.51
N ILE A 97 1.46 6.17 -7.66
CA ILE A 97 0.71 5.44 -6.64
C ILE A 97 1.58 5.28 -5.39
N GLU A 98 2.81 4.76 -5.51
CA GLU A 98 3.70 4.57 -4.36
C GLU A 98 4.05 5.89 -3.64
N GLU A 99 4.21 6.99 -4.39
CA GLU A 99 4.40 8.31 -3.78
C GLU A 99 3.21 8.73 -2.92
N LYS A 100 1.98 8.45 -3.39
CA LYS A 100 0.75 8.75 -2.63
C LYS A 100 0.56 7.81 -1.46
N SER A 101 0.93 6.54 -1.60
CA SER A 101 0.88 5.56 -0.53
C SER A 101 1.85 5.92 0.59
N HIS A 102 3.10 6.26 0.26
CA HIS A 102 4.07 6.77 1.24
C HIS A 102 3.56 8.02 1.98
N GLN A 103 2.99 8.99 1.26
CA GLN A 103 2.40 10.19 1.88
C GLN A 103 1.20 9.85 2.78
N GLY A 104 0.41 8.84 2.41
CA GLY A 104 -0.71 8.34 3.21
C GLY A 104 -0.24 7.71 4.51
N TYR A 105 0.76 6.83 4.43
CA TYR A 105 1.38 6.20 5.58
C TYR A 105 1.98 7.23 6.54
N LEU A 106 2.78 8.17 6.04
CA LEU A 106 3.37 9.22 6.87
C LEU A 106 2.31 9.98 7.69
N LYS A 107 1.22 10.40 7.02
CA LYS A 107 0.11 11.10 7.70
C LYS A 107 -0.59 10.24 8.75
N PHE A 108 -0.70 8.94 8.51
CA PHE A 108 -1.34 8.03 9.45
C PHE A 108 -0.43 7.74 10.64
N THR A 109 0.86 7.50 10.42
CA THR A 109 1.89 7.40 11.48
C THR A 109 1.85 8.64 12.38
N GLU A 110 1.88 9.84 11.79
CA GLU A 110 1.81 11.09 12.55
C GLU A 110 0.52 11.24 13.37
N LYS A 111 -0.61 10.71 12.89
CA LYS A 111 -1.88 10.70 13.65
C LYS A 111 -1.78 9.75 14.85
N LEU A 112 -1.26 8.55 14.64
CA LEU A 112 -1.10 7.54 15.68
C LEU A 112 -0.15 8.01 16.78
N GLU A 113 1.00 8.58 16.41
CA GLU A 113 2.00 9.11 17.35
C GLU A 113 1.43 10.26 18.21
N LYS A 114 0.55 11.10 17.65
CA LYS A 114 -0.10 12.19 18.38
C LYS A 114 -1.03 11.71 19.49
N GLU A 115 -1.61 10.51 19.35
CA GLU A 115 -2.49 9.95 20.36
C GLU A 115 -1.72 9.39 21.55
N ASN A 116 -0.51 8.91 21.28
CA ASN A 116 0.41 8.42 22.30
C ASN A 116 -0.23 7.38 23.23
N THR A 117 -1.06 6.49 22.68
CA THR A 117 -1.59 5.33 23.40
C THR A 117 -0.72 4.10 23.11
N PRO A 118 -0.67 3.10 24.00
CA PRO A 118 0.10 1.87 23.74
C PRO A 118 -0.29 1.19 22.43
N LEU A 119 -1.59 1.17 22.09
CA LEU A 119 -2.07 0.58 20.85
C LEU A 119 -1.66 1.43 19.63
N SER A 120 -1.84 2.75 19.70
CA SER A 120 -1.49 3.64 18.58
C SER A 120 0.03 3.61 18.32
N ASN A 121 0.86 3.60 19.36
CA ASN A 121 2.32 3.50 19.23
C ASN A 121 2.74 2.15 18.66
N PHE A 122 2.15 1.04 19.10
CA PHE A 122 2.41 -0.28 18.53
C PHE A 122 2.08 -0.32 17.03
N ILE A 123 0.92 0.22 16.62
CA ILE A 123 0.55 0.25 15.20
C ILE A 123 1.50 1.16 14.40
N ALA A 124 1.92 2.29 14.98
CA ALA A 124 2.84 3.22 14.35
C ALA A 124 4.21 2.59 14.10
N GLU A 125 4.78 1.94 15.11
CA GLU A 125 6.11 1.33 15.08
C GLU A 125 6.13 0.08 14.18
N GLU A 126 5.18 -0.84 14.39
CA GLU A 126 5.27 -2.18 13.79
C GLU A 126 4.68 -2.25 12.37
N ILE A 127 3.72 -1.38 12.05
CA ILE A 127 3.01 -1.45 10.76
C ILE A 127 3.27 -0.24 9.90
N THR A 128 2.93 0.95 10.39
CA THR A 128 2.92 2.09 9.47
C THR A 128 4.34 2.50 9.11
N SER A 129 5.29 2.41 10.03
CA SER A 129 6.70 2.75 9.76
C SER A 129 7.37 1.78 8.78
N SER A 130 7.13 0.46 8.91
CA SER A 130 7.69 -0.55 8.01
C SER A 130 7.11 -0.41 6.60
N ASN A 131 5.79 -0.42 6.48
CA ASN A 131 5.12 -0.25 5.18
C ASN A 131 5.45 1.12 4.55
N GLN A 132 5.57 2.19 5.35
CA GLN A 132 5.97 3.52 4.86
C GLN A 132 7.35 3.51 4.21
N LEU A 133 8.31 2.84 4.85
CA LEU A 133 9.67 2.72 4.33
C LEU A 133 9.68 1.89 3.05
N GLU A 134 8.98 0.75 3.06
CA GLU A 134 8.88 -0.15 1.91
C GLU A 134 8.24 0.57 0.71
N SER A 135 7.11 1.27 0.86
CA SER A 135 6.52 2.09 -0.21
C SER A 135 7.45 3.21 -0.69
N TYR A 136 8.25 3.81 0.20
CA TYR A 136 9.22 4.84 -0.22
C TYR A 136 10.34 4.25 -1.08
N LEU A 137 10.86 3.08 -0.72
CA LEU A 137 11.89 2.39 -1.48
C LEU A 137 11.37 1.96 -2.85
N GLN A 138 10.12 1.47 -2.92
CA GLN A 138 9.46 1.15 -4.18
C GLN A 138 9.30 2.39 -5.07
N TYR A 139 8.83 3.50 -4.50
CA TYR A 139 8.77 4.81 -5.19
C TYR A 139 10.12 5.23 -5.76
N LEU A 140 11.19 5.16 -4.95
CA LEU A 140 12.53 5.57 -5.38
C LEU A 140 13.03 4.71 -6.54
N TRP A 141 12.83 3.40 -6.47
CA TRP A 141 13.21 2.49 -7.55
C TRP A 141 12.44 2.80 -8.85
N LEU A 142 11.12 2.98 -8.76
CA LEU A 142 10.29 3.32 -9.92
C LEU A 142 10.67 4.68 -10.52
N LYS A 143 11.04 5.65 -9.67
CA LYS A 143 11.51 6.96 -10.11
C LYS A 143 12.83 6.87 -10.86
N ASP A 144 13.78 6.06 -10.39
CA ASP A 144 15.09 5.86 -11.02
C ASP A 144 14.95 5.24 -12.42
N ARG A 145 13.98 4.35 -12.60
CA ARG A 145 13.69 3.71 -13.90
C ARG A 145 13.15 4.64 -14.99
N LEU A 146 12.82 5.89 -14.66
CA LEU A 146 12.27 6.88 -15.60
C LEU A 146 13.30 7.94 -16.04
N ILE A 147 14.55 7.81 -15.62
CA ILE A 147 15.67 8.73 -15.92
C ILE A 147 16.43 8.27 -17.16
#